data_AF-A0AAV2QHA6-F1
#
_entry.id   AF-A0AAV2QHA6-F1
#
_cell.length_a   1.000
_cell.length_b   1.000
_cell.length_c   1.000
_cell.angle_alpha   90.00
_cell.angle_beta   90.00
_cell.angle_gamma   90.00
#
_symmetry.space_group_name_H-M   'P 1'
#
loop_
_entity.id
_entity.type
_entity.pdbx_description
1 polymer ?
#
loop_
_entity_poly.entity_id
_entity_poly.type
_entity_poly.pdbx_seq_one_letter_code
_entity_poly.pdbx_strand_id
1 'polypeptide(L)'
;MLLQLNNSNLISLKLLQNILKTQLWSICCKTGFCTNKLPSRSYVSANTLSRGGFKQPKTRVSLLLGGNMVGEKLIPIVISKAKKPRAFGNRAISSLPVYYEVQANAWISSQIFWHWFLQHFIVEMEQRHGEDLVVCLVIDNCTLHPQMI
;
A
#
# COMPACT_ATOMS: atom_id res chain seq x y z
N MET A 1 9.42 -17.34 -1.00
CA MET A 1 8.60 -17.75 -2.17
C MET A 1 7.48 -16.73 -2.37
N LEU A 2 7.29 -16.22 -3.59
CA LEU A 2 6.19 -15.29 -3.92
C LEU A 2 4.98 -16.09 -4.41
N LEU A 3 3.84 -15.95 -3.74
CA LEU A 3 2.60 -16.62 -4.13
C LEU A 3 1.57 -15.58 -4.58
N GLN A 4 1.13 -15.68 -5.83
CA GLN A 4 -0.05 -14.94 -6.31
C GLN A 4 -1.30 -15.78 -6.04
N LEU A 5 -2.28 -15.21 -5.34
CA LEU A 5 -3.58 -15.84 -5.15
C LEU A 5 -4.51 -15.43 -6.30
N ASN A 6 -4.88 -16.40 -7.14
CA ASN A 6 -5.99 -16.26 -8.07
C ASN A 6 -7.26 -16.85 -7.43
N ASN A 7 -8.42 -16.22 -7.66
CA ASN A 7 -9.73 -16.51 -7.05
C ASN A 7 -10.23 -17.97 -7.20
N SER A 8 -9.55 -18.81 -7.97
CA SER A 8 -9.91 -20.21 -8.22
C SER A 8 -9.11 -21.26 -7.41
N ASN A 9 -8.07 -20.88 -6.66
CA ASN A 9 -7.13 -21.85 -6.07
C ASN A 9 -7.37 -22.17 -4.59
N LEU A 10 -8.42 -22.94 -4.30
CA LEU A 10 -8.66 -23.55 -2.98
C LEU A 10 -7.54 -24.53 -2.54
N ILE A 11 -6.80 -25.10 -3.50
CA ILE A 11 -5.69 -26.03 -3.25
C ILE A 11 -4.48 -25.29 -2.66
N SER A 12 -4.16 -24.09 -3.17
CA SER A 12 -3.11 -23.24 -2.63
C SER A 12 -3.41 -22.80 -1.19
N LEU A 13 -4.68 -22.54 -0.86
CA LEU A 13 -5.09 -22.19 0.50
C LEU A 13 -4.89 -23.36 1.50
N LYS A 14 -5.10 -24.62 1.09
CA LYS A 14 -4.82 -25.79 1.93
C LYS A 14 -3.33 -26.05 2.12
N LEU A 15 -2.49 -25.79 1.10
CA LEU A 15 -1.03 -25.85 1.23
C LEU A 15 -0.50 -24.75 2.17
N LEU A 16 -1.09 -23.55 2.12
CA LEU A 16 -0.77 -22.45 3.02
C LEU A 16 -1.13 -22.73 4.49
N GLN A 17 -2.14 -23.58 4.76
CA GLN A 17 -2.47 -24.01 6.12
C GLN A 17 -1.37 -24.84 6.79
N ASN A 18 -0.49 -25.46 6.00
CA ASN A 18 0.64 -26.25 6.49
C ASN A 18 1.91 -25.41 6.75
N ILE A 19 1.92 -24.15 6.31
CA ILE A 19 3.00 -23.19 6.60
C ILE A 19 2.77 -22.61 7.98
N LEU A 20 3.84 -22.44 8.77
CA LEU A 20 3.74 -21.85 10.10
C LEU A 20 3.09 -20.45 9.99
N LYS A 21 2.18 -20.15 10.92
CA LYS A 21 1.43 -18.87 10.91
C LYS A 21 2.32 -17.63 10.91
N THR A 22 3.55 -17.76 11.40
CA THR A 22 4.62 -16.74 11.44
C THR A 22 5.29 -16.51 10.09
N GLN A 23 5.32 -17.52 9.21
CA GLN A 23 6.04 -17.50 7.93
C GLN A 23 5.22 -16.96 6.77
N LEU A 24 3.89 -16.92 6.92
CA LEU A 24 2.97 -16.44 5.88
C LEU A 24 2.67 -14.95 6.08
N TRP A 25 3.15 -14.13 5.15
CA TRP A 25 2.94 -12.70 5.11
C TRP A 25 2.03 -12.35 3.94
N SER A 26 1.06 -11.47 4.16
CA SER A 26 0.20 -10.95 3.11
C SER A 26 0.38 -9.45 2.98
N ILE A 27 0.43 -8.96 1.74
CA ILE A 27 0.42 -7.54 1.44
C ILE A 27 -0.82 -7.16 0.63
N CYS A 28 -1.40 -6.03 0.98
CA CYS A 28 -2.55 -5.44 0.32
C CYS A 28 -2.18 -4.03 -0.18
N CYS A 29 -2.39 -3.80 -1.47
CA CYS A 29 -2.32 -2.47 -2.05
C CYS A 29 -3.69 -1.77 -1.92
N LYS A 30 -3.75 -0.74 -1.09
CA LYS A 30 -4.94 0.12 -1.01
C LYS A 30 -4.69 1.41 -1.77
N THR A 31 -5.31 1.54 -2.93
CA THR A 31 -5.26 2.76 -3.75
C THR A 31 -6.50 3.63 -3.49
N GLY A 32 -6.35 4.95 -3.46
CA GLY A 32 -7.50 5.88 -3.50
C GLY A 32 -7.83 6.63 -2.21
N PHE A 33 -6.88 6.81 -1.29
CA PHE A 33 -7.08 7.76 -0.19
C PHE A 33 -7.03 9.19 -0.74
N CYS A 34 -8.20 9.82 -0.86
CA CYS A 34 -8.34 11.21 -1.29
C CYS A 34 -8.24 12.15 -0.10
N THR A 35 -7.11 12.85 0.02
CA THR A 35 -6.83 13.78 1.13
C THR A 35 -7.63 15.09 1.07
N ASN A 36 -8.17 15.44 -0.10
CA ASN A 36 -8.90 16.68 -0.34
C ASN A 36 -10.38 16.43 -0.70
N LYS A 37 -11.08 15.55 0.05
CA LYS A 37 -12.52 15.39 -0.14
C LYS A 37 -13.25 16.61 0.41
N LEU A 38 -13.98 17.32 -0.45
CA LEU A 38 -14.95 18.32 0.00
C LEU A 38 -16.19 17.62 0.57
N PRO A 39 -16.96 18.29 1.44
CA PRO A 39 -18.27 17.81 1.87
C PRO A 39 -19.13 17.49 0.65
N SER A 40 -19.91 16.40 0.74
CA SER A 40 -20.82 15.97 -0.32
C SER A 40 -21.97 16.96 -0.59
N ARG A 41 -22.23 17.89 0.34
CA ARG A 41 -23.20 18.98 0.20
C ARG A 41 -22.56 20.30 0.63
N SER A 42 -22.69 21.32 -0.20
CA SER A 42 -22.35 22.71 0.13
C SER A 42 -23.63 23.53 0.17
N TYR A 43 -23.91 24.19 1.30
CA TYR A 43 -24.99 25.18 1.37
C TYR A 43 -24.52 26.46 0.66
N VAL A 44 -25.29 26.91 -0.31
CA VAL A 44 -25.06 28.14 -1.07
C VAL A 44 -26.04 29.18 -0.54
N SER A 45 -25.58 30.40 -0.23
CA SER A 45 -26.48 31.47 0.21
C SER A 45 -27.31 31.96 -0.97
N ALA A 46 -28.56 32.35 -0.71
CA ALA A 46 -29.52 32.77 -1.74
C ALA A 46 -29.03 33.92 -2.63
N ASN A 47 -28.04 34.70 -2.16
CA ASN A 47 -27.50 35.87 -2.86
C ASN A 47 -26.22 35.57 -3.67
N THR A 48 -25.80 34.31 -3.75
CA THR A 48 -24.61 33.92 -4.53
C THR A 48 -25.03 33.16 -5.79
N LEU A 49 -24.49 33.58 -6.94
CA LEU A 49 -24.68 32.87 -8.21
C LEU A 49 -24.27 31.40 -8.03
N SER A 50 -25.20 30.48 -8.28
CA SER A 50 -24.98 29.04 -8.36
C SER A 50 -23.70 28.76 -9.16
N ARG A 51 -22.64 28.38 -8.45
CA ARG A 51 -21.34 28.10 -9.07
C ARG A 51 -21.38 26.66 -9.55
N GLY A 52 -21.36 26.47 -10.86
CA GLY A 52 -21.43 25.16 -11.53
C GLY A 52 -20.49 24.11 -10.92
N GLY A 53 -20.92 22.85 -10.95
CA GLY A 53 -20.35 21.71 -10.21
C GLY A 53 -18.82 21.72 -10.08
N PHE A 54 -18.35 21.73 -8.84
CA PHE A 54 -16.92 21.78 -8.56
C PHE A 54 -16.28 20.37 -8.68
N LYS A 55 -15.36 20.20 -9.61
CA LYS A 55 -14.63 18.93 -9.79
C LYS A 55 -13.64 18.76 -8.64
N GLN A 56 -13.85 17.75 -7.80
CA GLN A 56 -12.95 17.51 -6.67
C GLN A 56 -11.51 17.25 -7.16
N PRO A 57 -10.50 17.88 -6.53
CA PRO A 57 -9.11 17.60 -6.85
C PRO A 57 -8.82 16.14 -6.49
N LYS A 58 -8.50 15.34 -7.51
CA LYS A 58 -8.09 13.93 -7.34
C LYS A 58 -6.65 13.85 -6.81
N THR A 59 -6.43 14.27 -5.57
CA THR A 59 -5.18 13.93 -4.87
C THR A 59 -5.27 12.48 -4.44
N ARG A 60 -4.46 11.62 -5.05
CA ARG A 60 -4.39 10.20 -4.73
C ARG A 60 -3.18 9.94 -3.84
N VAL A 61 -3.42 9.17 -2.79
CA VAL A 61 -2.38 8.49 -2.00
C VAL A 61 -2.68 7.00 -2.10
N SER A 62 -1.63 6.21 -2.34
CA SER A 62 -1.67 4.76 -2.32
C SER A 62 -0.87 4.25 -1.14
N LEU A 63 -1.37 3.19 -0.51
CA LEU A 63 -0.78 2.57 0.66
C LEU A 63 -0.49 1.11 0.35
N LEU A 64 0.74 0.66 0.62
CA LEU A 64 1.04 -0.76 0.73
C LEU A 64 1.08 -1.11 2.21
N LEU A 65 0.19 -2.00 2.62
CA LEU A 65 0.10 -2.50 3.99
C LEU A 65 0.36 -4.00 3.97
N GLY A 66 0.96 -4.54 5.02
CA GLY A 66 1.10 -5.98 5.15
C GLY A 66 1.27 -6.46 6.57
N GLY A 67 1.07 -7.75 6.75
CA GLY A 67 1.20 -8.42 8.04
C GLY A 67 1.04 -9.92 7.93
N ASN A 68 1.25 -10.62 9.04
CA ASN A 68 1.10 -12.07 9.14
C ASN A 68 -0.10 -12.48 9.99
N MET A 69 -0.35 -13.78 10.09
CA MET A 69 -1.50 -14.33 10.84
C MET A 69 -1.35 -14.24 12.36
N VAL A 70 -0.14 -13.94 12.86
CA VAL A 70 0.14 -13.76 14.29
C VAL A 70 -0.08 -12.31 14.73
N GLY A 71 -0.36 -11.41 13.77
CA GLY A 71 -0.68 -10.00 14.02
C GLY A 71 0.53 -9.07 13.91
N GLU A 72 1.68 -9.56 13.46
CA GLU A 72 2.83 -8.72 13.12
C GLU A 72 2.53 -7.89 11.87
N LYS A 73 3.04 -6.66 11.84
CA LYS A 73 2.76 -5.68 10.79
C LYS A 73 4.06 -5.21 10.16
N LEU A 74 4.03 -5.08 8.83
CA LEU A 74 5.10 -4.45 8.07
C LEU A 74 5.03 -2.93 8.22
N ILE A 75 6.18 -2.27 8.10
CA ILE A 75 6.22 -0.82 7.97
C ILE A 75 5.51 -0.44 6.67
N PRO A 76 4.48 0.42 6.70
CA PRO A 76 3.68 0.71 5.53
C PRO A 76 4.43 1.60 4.54
N ILE A 77 4.17 1.40 3.25
CA ILE A 77 4.63 2.30 2.20
C ILE A 77 3.51 3.26 1.83
N VAL A 78 3.83 4.54 1.78
CA VAL A 78 2.94 5.61 1.34
C VAL A 78 3.48 6.17 0.03
N ILE A 79 2.70 6.05 -1.04
CA ILE A 79 3.04 6.62 -2.34
C ILE A 79 2.10 7.78 -2.63
N SER A 80 2.65 8.96 -2.90
CA SER A 80 1.85 10.13 -3.26
C SER A 80 2.47 10.95 -4.38
N LYS A 81 1.66 11.86 -4.96
CA LYS A 81 2.15 12.79 -5.98
C LYS A 81 2.99 13.92 -5.41
N ALA A 82 2.74 14.29 -4.15
CA ALA A 82 3.37 15.43 -3.52
C ALA A 82 4.59 14.98 -2.73
N LYS A 83 5.73 15.67 -2.87
CA LYS A 83 6.89 15.42 -2.02
C LYS A 83 6.58 15.61 -0.55
N LYS A 84 5.76 16.63 -0.22
CA LYS A 84 5.23 16.86 1.13
C LYS A 84 3.77 17.26 1.08
N PRO A 85 2.83 16.34 1.37
CA PRO A 85 1.41 16.65 1.47
C PRO A 85 1.17 17.73 2.53
N ARG A 86 0.32 18.71 2.19
CA ARG A 86 -0.06 19.80 3.10
C ARG A 86 -0.61 19.29 4.44
N ALA A 87 -1.24 18.11 4.45
CA ALA A 87 -1.77 17.47 5.65
C ALA A 87 -0.71 17.21 6.74
N PHE A 88 0.57 17.13 6.38
CA PHE A 88 1.66 16.95 7.37
C PHE A 88 2.13 18.27 7.99
N GLY A 89 1.69 19.43 7.46
CA GLY A 89 2.06 20.75 7.98
C GLY A 89 3.58 20.90 8.16
N ASN A 90 4.01 21.26 9.38
CA ASN A 90 5.42 21.45 9.70
C ASN A 90 6.16 20.13 10.03
N ARG A 91 5.47 19.00 10.13
CA ARG A 91 6.11 17.71 10.44
C ARG A 91 7.00 17.25 9.28
N ALA A 92 8.16 16.72 9.61
CA ALA A 92 9.03 16.08 8.64
C ALA A 92 8.42 14.73 8.24
N ILE A 93 8.47 14.37 6.97
CA ILE A 93 8.00 13.05 6.53
C ILE A 93 8.91 11.95 7.08
N SER A 94 10.21 12.23 7.17
CA SER A 94 11.21 11.32 7.76
C SER A 94 10.97 11.00 9.23
N SER A 95 10.14 11.77 9.95
CA SER A 95 9.79 11.45 11.33
C SER A 95 8.59 10.50 11.45
N LEU A 96 7.97 10.11 10.32
CA LEU A 96 6.86 9.17 10.32
C LEU A 96 7.39 7.74 10.22
N PRO A 97 6.76 6.75 10.89
CA PRO A 97 7.15 5.34 10.82
C PRO A 97 6.62 4.70 9.52
N VAL A 98 6.91 5.31 8.37
CA VAL A 98 6.42 4.88 7.06
C VAL A 98 7.52 5.08 6.01
N TYR A 99 7.59 4.20 5.02
CA TYR A 99 8.37 4.48 3.81
C TYR A 99 7.56 5.41 2.92
N TYR A 100 8.13 6.53 2.52
CA TYR A 100 7.41 7.54 1.76
C TYR A 100 8.03 7.75 0.39
N GLU A 101 7.25 7.47 -0.65
CA GLU A 101 7.67 7.56 -2.04
C GLU A 101 6.84 8.57 -2.83
N VAL A 102 7.51 9.23 -3.78
CA VAL A 102 6.88 10.26 -4.62
C VAL A 102 6.76 9.73 -6.04
N GLN A 103 5.52 9.58 -6.51
CA GLN A 103 5.25 9.17 -7.89
C GLN A 103 4.13 10.01 -8.50
N ALA A 104 4.33 10.48 -9.73
CA ALA A 104 3.40 11.36 -10.44
C ALA A 104 1.98 10.78 -10.57
N ASN A 105 1.85 9.46 -10.65
CA ASN A 105 0.55 8.78 -10.73
C ASN A 105 -0.03 8.43 -9.35
N ALA A 106 0.81 8.37 -8.31
CA ALA A 106 0.50 7.87 -6.97
C ALA A 106 -0.08 6.45 -6.98
N TRP A 107 0.52 5.56 -7.76
CA TRP A 107 0.21 4.12 -7.85
C TRP A 107 1.47 3.34 -7.48
N ILE A 108 1.33 2.11 -7.02
CA ILE A 108 2.48 1.23 -6.79
C ILE A 108 2.94 0.72 -8.16
N SER A 109 4.12 1.10 -8.64
CA SER A 109 4.72 0.49 -9.83
C SER A 109 5.48 -0.79 -9.46
N SER A 110 5.73 -1.65 -10.45
CA SER A 110 6.60 -2.82 -10.30
C SER A 110 7.99 -2.43 -9.78
N GLN A 111 8.54 -1.32 -10.27
CA GLN A 111 9.84 -0.81 -9.83
C GLN A 111 9.83 -0.43 -8.34
N ILE A 112 8.81 0.30 -7.86
CA ILE A 112 8.70 0.64 -6.44
C ILE A 112 8.50 -0.61 -5.60
N PHE A 113 7.68 -1.56 -6.09
CA PHE A 113 7.47 -2.82 -5.41
C PHE A 113 8.78 -3.61 -5.24
N TRP A 114 9.54 -3.80 -6.31
CA TRP A 114 10.83 -4.52 -6.25
C TRP A 114 11.87 -3.79 -5.40
N HIS A 115 11.93 -2.47 -5.50
CA HIS A 115 12.81 -1.68 -4.66
C HIS A 115 12.49 -1.90 -3.17
N TRP A 116 11.21 -1.79 -2.79
CA TRP A 116 10.79 -2.06 -1.42
C TRP A 116 11.03 -3.51 -1.00
N PHE A 117 10.75 -4.47 -1.87
CA PHE A 117 10.91 -5.89 -1.56
C PHE A 117 12.36 -6.21 -1.22
N LEU A 118 13.31 -5.75 -2.04
CA LEU A 118 14.73 -6.01 -1.85
C LEU A 118 15.35 -5.17 -0.72
N GLN A 119 14.99 -3.89 -0.61
CA GLN A 119 15.67 -2.96 0.30
C GLN A 119 15.02 -2.87 1.69
N HIS A 120 13.75 -3.25 1.82
CA HIS A 120 13.02 -3.13 3.08
C HIS A 120 12.51 -4.48 3.55
N PHE A 121 11.74 -5.18 2.72
CA PHE A 121 11.08 -6.41 3.17
C PHE A 121 12.09 -7.51 3.54
N ILE A 122 13.04 -7.84 2.66
CA ILE A 122 14.05 -8.88 2.94
C ILE A 122 14.86 -8.52 4.19
N VAL A 123 15.37 -7.29 4.25
CA VAL A 123 16.16 -6.80 5.40
C VAL A 123 15.37 -6.87 6.71
N GLU A 124 14.08 -6.49 6.69
CA GLU A 124 13.20 -6.55 7.86
C GLU A 124 12.93 -7.99 8.32
N MET A 125 12.81 -8.94 7.38
CA MET A 125 12.63 -10.36 7.69
C MET A 125 13.89 -10.98 8.27
N GLU A 126 15.06 -10.72 7.66
CA GLU A 126 16.35 -11.20 8.15
C GLU A 126 16.63 -10.69 9.57
N GLN A 127 16.36 -9.41 9.84
CA GLN A 127 16.55 -8.82 11.17
C GLN A 127 15.63 -9.41 12.24
N ARG A 128 14.39 -9.77 11.89
CA ARG A 128 13.41 -10.28 12.86
C ARG A 128 13.53 -11.77 13.10
N HIS A 129 13.89 -12.54 12.08
CA HIS A 129 13.71 -13.98 12.09
C HIS A 129 14.97 -14.77 11.72
N GLY A 130 16.06 -14.09 11.35
CA GLY A 130 17.30 -14.71 10.89
C GLY A 130 17.25 -15.18 9.43
N GLU A 131 18.41 -15.58 8.90
CA GLU A 131 18.60 -15.95 7.49
C GLU A 131 17.90 -17.27 7.11
N ASP A 132 17.62 -18.15 8.08
CA ASP A 132 17.02 -19.47 7.83
C ASP A 132 15.50 -19.44 7.63
N LEU A 133 14.86 -18.27 7.73
CA LEU A 133 13.40 -18.18 7.65
C LEU A 133 12.91 -18.25 6.19
N VAL A 134 12.16 -19.32 5.88
CA VAL A 134 11.36 -19.37 4.65
C VAL A 134 10.14 -18.47 4.78
N VAL A 135 10.20 -17.29 4.16
CA VAL A 135 9.06 -16.35 4.10
C VAL A 135 8.24 -16.58 2.83
N CYS A 136 6.92 -16.71 3.00
CA CYS A 136 5.96 -16.69 1.91
C CYS A 136 5.24 -15.35 1.89
N LEU A 137 5.45 -14.56 0.84
CA LEU A 137 4.76 -13.30 0.63
C LEU A 137 3.62 -13.52 -0.38
N VAL A 138 2.41 -13.35 0.12
CA VAL A 138 1.16 -13.41 -0.63
C VAL A 138 0.82 -12.01 -1.09
N ILE A 139 0.67 -11.85 -2.40
CA ILE A 139 0.31 -10.58 -3.01
C ILE A 139 -1.07 -10.69 -3.64
N ASP A 140 -1.93 -9.72 -3.32
CA ASP A 140 -3.21 -9.57 -4.02
C ASP A 140 -2.95 -9.39 -5.52
N ASN A 141 -3.82 -9.97 -6.35
CA ASN A 141 -3.66 -10.01 -7.80
C ASN A 141 -3.90 -8.61 -8.41
N CYS A 142 -2.93 -7.73 -8.20
CA CYS A 142 -2.86 -6.41 -8.77
C CYS A 142 -2.30 -6.53 -10.19
N THR A 143 -2.95 -5.91 -11.18
CA THR A 143 -2.55 -5.92 -12.60
C THR A 143 -1.19 -5.25 -12.90
N LEU A 144 -0.38 -4.99 -11.87
CA LEU A 144 0.92 -4.29 -11.90
C LEU A 144 2.11 -5.24 -11.70
N HIS A 145 1.85 -6.53 -11.52
CA HIS A 145 2.89 -7.55 -11.51
C HIS A 145 3.43 -7.72 -12.94
N PRO A 146 4.76 -7.65 -13.17
CA PRO A 146 5.30 -8.18 -14.41
C PRO A 146 4.88 -9.65 -14.49
N GLN A 147 4.36 -10.09 -15.64
CA GLN A 147 4.21 -11.51 -15.91
C GLN A 147 5.58 -12.13 -15.69
N MET A 148 5.72 -12.90 -14.62
CA MET A 148 6.91 -13.71 -14.43
C MET A 148 6.85 -14.79 -15.52
N ILE A 149 7.81 -14.71 -16.44
CA ILE A 149 8.13 -15.81 -17.37
C ILE A 149 8.67 -16.97 -16.54
#